data_AF-A0A0N0Z9S5-F1
#
_entry.id   AF-A0A0N0Z9S5-F1
#
_cell.length_a   1.000
_cell.length_b   1.000
_cell.length_c   1.000
_cell.angle_alpha   90.00
_cell.angle_beta   90.00
_cell.angle_gamma   90.00
#
_symmetry.space_group_name_H-M   'P 1'
#
loop_
_entity.id
_entity.type
_entity.pdbx_description
1 polymer ?
#
loop_
_entity_poly.entity_id
_entity_poly.type
_entity_poly.pdbx_seq_one_letter_code
_entity_poly.pdbx_strand_id
1 'polypeptide(L)'
;MASHWFGYSQWQLPNESDYLKLQELFHRVAGEKFSTNPLNRSHSDLIDTQATLNREYHELAAKYQLLRRPFSVTVDVPYTDVWIYPPVQYYPGKHPYEKPSAMMEHIIKSSSREGDVVADFFMGSGATIKAALKLNRRVIGVELESERFEQTKLEICNIRL
;
A
#
# COMPACT_ATOMS: atom_id res chain seq x y z
N MET A 1 18.71 25.40 4.03
CA MET A 1 18.51 25.43 5.51
C MET A 1 17.02 25.44 5.76
N ALA A 2 16.50 24.55 6.61
CA ALA A 2 15.09 24.54 6.96
C ALA A 2 14.75 25.80 7.77
N SER A 3 13.73 26.56 7.34
CA SER A 3 13.24 27.75 8.05
C SER A 3 12.28 27.39 9.20
N HIS A 4 11.88 26.12 9.30
CA HIS A 4 10.96 25.60 10.31
C HIS A 4 11.47 24.26 10.84
N TRP A 5 11.75 24.21 12.15
CA TRP A 5 12.21 23.00 12.83
C TRP A 5 11.05 22.14 13.35
N PHE A 6 9.91 22.79 13.65
CA PHE A 6 8.74 22.18 14.26
C PHE A 6 7.51 22.53 13.42
N GLY A 7 7.07 21.60 12.59
CA GLY A 7 5.88 21.72 11.76
C GLY A 7 5.00 20.47 11.83
N TYR A 8 3.76 20.59 11.35
CA TYR A 8 2.79 19.50 11.38
C TYR A 8 3.22 18.28 10.54
N SER A 9 4.03 18.51 9.51
CA SER A 9 4.51 17.50 8.56
C SER A 9 6.03 17.35 8.52
N GLN A 10 6.79 18.18 9.24
CA GLN A 10 8.24 18.19 9.17
C GLN A 10 8.84 18.42 10.56
N TRP A 11 9.58 17.42 11.03
CA TRP A 11 10.33 17.45 12.29
C TRP A 11 11.81 17.37 11.95
N GLN A 12 12.50 18.51 12.01
CA GLN A 12 13.96 18.55 11.84
C GLN A 12 14.57 19.24 13.06
N LEU A 13 15.61 18.64 13.62
CA LEU A 13 16.34 19.29 14.70
C LEU A 13 16.98 20.59 14.19
N PRO A 14 17.06 21.63 15.04
CA PRO A 14 17.89 22.79 14.75
C PRO A 14 19.34 22.36 14.56
N ASN A 15 20.08 23.16 13.80
CA ASN A 15 21.54 23.00 13.75
C ASN A 15 22.13 23.25 15.16
N GLU A 16 23.34 22.77 15.38
CA GLU A 16 24.01 22.84 16.69
C GLU A 16 24.10 24.29 17.22
N SER A 17 24.47 25.23 16.35
CA SER A 17 24.62 26.64 16.75
C SER A 17 23.33 27.28 17.22
N ASP A 18 22.20 26.96 16.59
CA ASP A 18 20.89 27.47 16.97
C ASP A 18 20.34 26.73 18.20
N TYR A 19 20.65 25.44 18.33
CA TYR A 19 20.33 24.69 19.54
C TYR A 19 21.01 25.27 20.78
N LEU A 20 22.30 25.61 20.69
CA LEU A 20 23.05 26.22 21.80
C LEU A 20 22.45 27.57 22.23
N LYS A 21 22.06 28.43 21.27
CA LYS A 21 21.36 29.69 21.56
C LYS A 21 20.04 29.45 22.31
N LEU A 22 19.28 28.42 21.90
CA LEU A 22 18.05 28.03 22.57
C LEU A 22 18.33 27.53 23.99
N GLN A 23 19.37 26.73 24.20
CA GLN A 23 19.75 26.26 25.53
C GLN A 23 20.08 27.41 26.47
N GLU A 24 20.86 28.39 26.01
CA GLU A 24 21.20 29.58 26.79
C GLU A 24 19.95 30.41 27.14
N LEU A 25 19.07 30.64 26.16
CA LEU A 25 17.82 31.36 26.35
C LEU A 25 16.93 30.68 27.40
N PHE A 26 16.74 29.36 27.28
CA PHE A 26 15.90 28.59 28.21
C PHE A 26 16.52 28.51 29.60
N HIS A 27 17.85 28.44 29.70
CA HIS A 27 18.56 28.51 30.97
C HIS A 27 18.28 29.84 31.70
N ARG A 28 18.37 30.97 30.99
CA ARG A 28 18.07 32.29 31.55
C ARG A 28 16.61 32.38 32.03
N VAL A 29 15.65 31.98 31.20
CA VAL A 29 14.22 32.02 31.53
C VAL A 29 13.87 31.10 32.71
N ALA A 30 14.49 29.92 32.79
CA ALA A 30 14.33 29.00 33.90
C ALA A 30 14.82 29.62 35.22
N GLY A 31 15.96 30.32 35.20
CA GLY A 31 16.48 31.08 36.34
C GLY A 31 15.53 32.20 36.79
N GLU A 32 15.01 32.99 35.85
CA GLU A 32 14.05 34.08 36.13
C GLU A 32 12.72 33.57 36.72
N LYS A 33 12.25 32.40 36.26
CA LYS A 33 10.97 31.82 36.68
C LYS A 33 11.08 30.79 37.80
N PHE A 34 12.27 30.57 38.36
CA PHE A 34 12.56 29.49 39.32
C PHE A 34 12.02 28.13 38.86
N SER A 35 12.16 27.83 37.57
CA SER A 35 11.66 26.62 36.92
C SER A 35 12.82 25.74 36.44
N THR A 36 12.52 24.51 36.02
CA THR A 36 13.52 23.59 35.46
C THR A 36 13.80 23.92 33.98
N ASN A 37 15.06 23.79 33.55
CA ASN A 37 15.41 23.94 32.15
C ASN A 37 15.13 22.63 31.38
N PRO A 38 14.19 22.61 30.42
CA PRO A 38 13.86 21.41 29.65
C PRO A 38 14.91 21.07 28.57
N LEU A 39 15.78 22.00 28.17
CA LEU A 39 16.79 21.80 27.12
C LEU A 39 18.18 21.54 27.72
N ASN A 40 18.31 20.45 28.46
CA ASN A 40 19.53 20.10 29.21
C ASN A 40 20.40 19.01 28.56
N ARG A 41 19.99 18.45 27.42
CA ARG A 41 20.73 17.40 26.69
C ARG A 41 21.75 18.01 25.72
N SER A 42 22.78 17.26 25.33
CA SER A 42 23.71 17.71 24.30
C SER A 42 23.08 17.57 22.90
N HIS A 43 23.55 18.37 21.93
CA HIS A 43 23.07 18.29 20.56
C HIS A 43 23.37 16.92 19.92
N SER A 44 24.56 16.35 20.19
CA SER A 44 24.94 15.02 19.72
C SER A 44 23.98 13.94 20.23
N ASP A 45 23.62 13.97 21.51
CA ASP A 45 22.68 12.99 22.07
C ASP A 45 21.31 13.05 21.40
N LEU A 46 20.87 14.26 21.01
CA LEU A 46 19.61 14.46 20.31
C LEU A 46 19.66 13.91 18.88
N ILE A 47 20.78 14.12 18.17
CA ILE A 47 20.98 13.58 16.83
C ILE A 47 20.94 12.05 16.86
N ASP A 48 21.63 11.41 17.81
CA ASP A 48 21.64 9.95 17.96
C ASP A 48 20.24 9.41 18.28
N THR A 49 19.52 10.09 19.16
CA THR A 49 18.12 9.75 19.49
C THR A 49 17.22 9.89 18.27
N GLN A 50 17.35 10.99 17.52
CA GLN A 50 16.55 11.24 16.31
C GLN A 50 16.84 10.18 15.24
N ALA A 51 18.11 9.81 15.04
CA ALA A 51 18.48 8.77 14.09
C ALA A 51 17.84 7.42 14.45
N THR A 52 17.86 7.07 15.74
CA THR A 52 17.22 5.84 16.26
C THR A 52 15.70 5.85 16.04
N LEU A 53 15.03 6.93 16.44
CA LEU A 53 13.58 7.08 16.28
C LEU A 53 13.15 7.09 14.82
N ASN A 54 13.92 7.75 13.94
CA ASN A 54 13.64 7.74 12.51
C ASN A 54 13.73 6.33 11.92
N ARG A 55 14.74 5.54 12.31
CA ARG A 55 14.85 4.15 11.89
C ARG A 55 13.65 3.33 12.35
N GLU A 56 13.31 3.40 13.64
CA GLU A 56 12.15 2.69 14.20
C GLU A 56 10.84 3.10 13.51
N TYR A 57 10.66 4.39 13.25
CA TYR A 57 9.53 4.91 12.50
C TYR A 57 9.45 4.30 11.10
N HIS A 58 10.56 4.29 10.35
CA HIS A 58 10.58 3.74 9.00
C HIS A 58 10.33 2.22 8.98
N GLU A 59 10.88 1.48 9.94
CA GLU A 59 10.61 0.05 10.12
C GLU A 59 9.13 -0.21 10.43
N LEU A 60 8.55 0.56 11.36
CA LEU A 60 7.14 0.45 11.72
C LEU A 60 6.22 0.84 10.56
N ALA A 61 6.56 1.91 9.83
CA ALA A 61 5.83 2.35 8.65
C ALA A 61 5.84 1.28 7.56
N ALA A 62 6.99 0.64 7.29
CA ALA A 62 7.10 -0.46 6.34
C ALA A 62 6.25 -1.67 6.78
N LYS A 63 6.32 -2.05 8.06
CA LYS A 63 5.50 -3.12 8.64
C LYS A 63 4.01 -2.83 8.50
N TYR A 64 3.60 -1.59 8.80
CA TYR A 64 2.22 -1.16 8.67
C TYR A 64 1.75 -1.21 7.21
N GLN A 65 2.56 -0.73 6.26
CA GLN A 65 2.26 -0.83 4.84
C GLN A 65 2.08 -2.27 4.40
N LEU A 66 2.93 -3.20 4.86
CA LEU A 66 2.81 -4.61 4.55
C LEU A 66 1.52 -5.24 5.10
N LEU A 67 1.16 -4.92 6.35
CA LEU A 67 -0.05 -5.43 7.02
C LEU A 67 -1.35 -4.86 6.45
N ARG A 68 -1.30 -3.64 5.89
CA ARG A 68 -2.48 -3.01 5.31
C ARG A 68 -2.91 -3.80 4.07
N ARG A 69 -4.18 -4.20 4.05
CA ARG A 69 -4.80 -4.77 2.84
C ARG A 69 -4.65 -3.78 1.69
N PRO A 70 -4.13 -4.20 0.53
CA PRO A 70 -4.03 -3.32 -0.62
C PRO A 70 -5.42 -2.85 -1.01
N PHE A 71 -5.59 -1.53 -1.03
CA PHE A 71 -6.72 -0.87 -1.64
C PHE A 71 -6.18 0.34 -2.39
N SER A 72 -5.68 0.08 -3.61
CA SER A 72 -4.98 1.05 -4.42
C SER A 72 -5.98 1.74 -5.34
N VAL A 73 -6.49 2.88 -4.87
CA VAL A 73 -7.34 3.78 -5.65
C VAL A 73 -6.44 4.89 -6.20
N THR A 74 -6.30 4.94 -7.52
CA THR A 74 -5.56 6.00 -8.22
C THR A 74 -6.53 6.94 -8.94
N VAL A 75 -6.04 8.05 -9.48
CA VAL A 75 -6.87 8.93 -10.33
C VAL A 75 -7.47 8.17 -11.53
N ASP A 76 -6.75 7.15 -12.02
CA ASP A 76 -7.19 6.27 -13.11
C ASP A 76 -8.21 5.20 -12.67
N VAL A 77 -8.42 5.03 -11.37
CA VAL A 77 -9.33 4.07 -10.76
C VAL A 77 -10.31 4.85 -9.87
N PRO A 78 -11.43 5.36 -10.43
CA PRO A 78 -12.30 6.28 -9.72
C PRO A 78 -12.86 5.68 -8.43
N TYR A 79 -12.87 6.46 -7.35
CA TYR A 79 -13.48 6.11 -6.07
C TYR A 79 -15.02 6.21 -6.19
N THR A 80 -15.63 5.20 -6.80
CA THR A 80 -17.09 5.08 -6.89
C THR A 80 -17.51 3.63 -6.72
N ASP A 81 -18.69 3.44 -6.14
CA ASP A 81 -19.31 2.12 -5.98
C ASP A 81 -20.13 1.71 -7.22
N VAL A 82 -20.21 2.58 -8.24
CA VAL A 82 -20.93 2.33 -9.50
C VAL A 82 -19.94 2.19 -10.64
N TRP A 83 -19.76 0.97 -11.12
CA TRP A 83 -18.82 0.64 -12.19
C TRP A 83 -19.53 0.33 -13.49
N ILE A 84 -19.07 0.91 -14.59
CA ILE A 84 -19.67 0.74 -15.92
C ILE A 84 -18.70 -0.07 -16.78
N TYR A 85 -19.06 -1.32 -17.05
CA TYR A 85 -18.35 -2.20 -17.98
C TYR A 85 -19.32 -2.74 -19.02
N PRO A 86 -18.91 -2.82 -20.31
CA PRO A 86 -19.73 -3.48 -21.31
C PRO A 86 -19.84 -4.98 -21.00
N PRO A 87 -20.99 -5.62 -21.27
CA PRO A 87 -21.10 -7.06 -21.16
C PRO A 87 -20.20 -7.75 -22.18
N VAL A 88 -19.78 -8.99 -21.87
CA VAL A 88 -19.02 -9.81 -22.81
C VAL A 88 -19.89 -10.08 -24.04
N GLN A 89 -19.41 -9.79 -25.23
CA GLN A 89 -20.13 -10.09 -26.49
C GLN A 89 -20.22 -11.60 -26.72
N TYR A 90 -21.17 -12.07 -27.54
CA TYR A 90 -21.29 -13.49 -27.85
C TYR A 90 -20.16 -13.98 -28.75
N TYR A 91 -19.70 -15.21 -28.52
CA TYR A 91 -18.80 -15.94 -29.41
C TYR A 91 -19.00 -17.47 -29.25
N PRO A 92 -18.60 -18.30 -30.23
CA PRO A 92 -18.75 -19.76 -30.13
C PRO A 92 -17.99 -20.34 -28.93
N GLY A 93 -18.66 -21.14 -28.10
CA GLY A 93 -18.07 -21.72 -26.89
C GLY A 93 -18.06 -20.79 -25.66
N LYS A 94 -18.67 -19.60 -25.76
CA LYS A 94 -18.79 -18.66 -24.65
C LYS A 94 -19.51 -19.26 -23.45
N HIS A 95 -19.01 -18.95 -22.25
CA HIS A 95 -19.68 -19.28 -21.01
C HIS A 95 -20.93 -18.38 -20.80
N PRO A 96 -22.11 -18.93 -20.43
CA PRO A 96 -23.34 -18.15 -20.30
C PRO A 96 -23.23 -16.95 -19.36
N TYR A 97 -22.45 -17.08 -18.28
CA TYR A 97 -22.30 -16.08 -17.21
C TYR A 97 -20.87 -15.53 -17.10
N GLU A 98 -20.20 -15.35 -18.24
CA GLU A 98 -18.83 -14.82 -18.25
C GLU A 98 -18.74 -13.36 -17.77
N LYS A 99 -17.83 -13.09 -16.84
CA LYS A 99 -17.58 -11.76 -16.30
C LYS A 99 -16.62 -10.98 -17.22
N PRO A 100 -16.83 -9.67 -17.46
CA PRO A 100 -15.91 -8.87 -18.26
C PRO A 100 -14.47 -8.89 -17.70
N SER A 101 -13.48 -9.23 -18.53
CA SER A 101 -12.07 -9.30 -18.09
C SER A 101 -11.55 -7.97 -17.53
N ALA A 102 -11.92 -6.85 -18.15
CA ALA A 102 -11.50 -5.52 -17.69
C ALA A 102 -11.99 -5.22 -16.26
N MET A 103 -13.20 -5.68 -15.93
CA MET A 103 -13.74 -5.56 -14.58
C MET A 103 -12.94 -6.42 -13.60
N MET A 104 -12.62 -7.66 -13.96
CA MET A 104 -11.82 -8.55 -13.11
C MET A 104 -10.41 -8.00 -12.87
N GLU A 105 -9.75 -7.49 -13.92
CA GLU A 105 -8.45 -6.84 -13.82
C GLU A 105 -8.50 -5.63 -12.89
N HIS A 106 -9.55 -4.81 -12.96
CA HIS A 106 -9.75 -3.70 -12.03
C HIS A 106 -9.86 -4.21 -10.58
N ILE A 107 -10.76 -5.17 -10.29
CA ILE A 107 -10.94 -5.71 -8.92
C ILE A 107 -9.60 -6.19 -8.35
N ILE A 108 -8.86 -6.97 -9.13
CA ILE A 108 -7.60 -7.58 -8.70
C ILE A 108 -6.52 -6.51 -8.50
N LYS A 109 -6.38 -5.57 -9.41
CA LYS A 109 -5.40 -4.48 -9.30
C LYS A 109 -5.66 -3.59 -8.09
N SER A 110 -6.92 -3.31 -7.80
CA SER A 110 -7.31 -2.50 -6.64
C SER A 110 -7.12 -3.24 -5.31
N SER A 111 -7.26 -4.57 -5.30
CA SER A 111 -7.41 -5.35 -4.05
C SER A 111 -6.27 -6.36 -3.77
N SER A 112 -5.19 -6.35 -4.57
CA SER A 112 -4.05 -7.26 -4.41
C SER A 112 -2.75 -6.63 -4.92
N ARG A 113 -1.62 -7.14 -4.48
CA ARG A 113 -0.27 -6.81 -5.00
C ARG A 113 0.18 -7.87 -6.01
N GLU A 114 1.19 -7.54 -6.80
CA GLU A 114 1.89 -8.56 -7.60
C GLU A 114 2.46 -9.65 -6.69
N GLY A 115 2.41 -10.92 -7.14
CA GLY A 115 2.83 -12.07 -6.35
C GLY A 115 1.84 -12.55 -5.28
N ASP A 116 0.80 -11.77 -4.96
CA ASP A 116 -0.29 -12.23 -4.08
C ASP A 116 -1.03 -13.42 -4.69
N VAL A 117 -1.75 -14.17 -3.83
CA VAL A 117 -2.61 -15.28 -4.26
C VAL A 117 -4.04 -14.77 -4.44
N VAL A 118 -4.62 -15.02 -5.62
CA VAL A 118 -6.04 -14.83 -5.90
C VAL A 118 -6.71 -16.20 -5.95
N ALA A 119 -7.74 -16.39 -5.14
CA ALA A 119 -8.53 -17.62 -5.12
C ALA A 119 -9.94 -17.38 -5.65
N ASP A 120 -10.41 -18.24 -6.55
CA ASP A 120 -11.80 -18.27 -7.01
C ASP A 120 -12.34 -19.70 -6.86
N PHE A 121 -13.27 -19.89 -5.93
CA PHE A 121 -13.84 -21.20 -5.63
C PHE A 121 -15.03 -21.57 -6.52
N PHE A 122 -15.43 -20.67 -7.41
CA PHE A 122 -16.51 -20.84 -8.39
C PHE A 122 -16.04 -20.33 -9.75
N MET A 123 -14.88 -20.83 -10.20
CA MET A 123 -14.13 -20.17 -11.27
C MET A 123 -14.88 -20.16 -12.61
N GLY A 124 -15.77 -21.12 -12.89
CA GLY A 124 -16.55 -21.16 -14.13
C GLY A 124 -15.67 -20.98 -15.37
N SER A 125 -15.94 -19.93 -16.15
CA SER A 125 -15.14 -19.47 -17.31
C SER A 125 -13.66 -19.13 -17.04
N GLY A 126 -13.26 -19.05 -15.77
CA GLY A 126 -11.90 -18.69 -15.34
C GLY A 126 -11.57 -17.21 -15.45
N ALA A 127 -12.53 -16.31 -15.69
CA ALA A 127 -12.28 -14.87 -15.88
C ALA A 127 -11.40 -14.25 -14.77
N THR A 128 -11.66 -14.60 -13.50
CA THR A 128 -10.86 -14.17 -12.35
C THR A 128 -9.41 -14.67 -12.44
N ILE A 129 -9.23 -15.96 -12.74
CA ILE A 129 -7.94 -16.63 -12.80
C ILE A 129 -7.09 -16.09 -13.96
N LYS A 130 -7.70 -15.94 -15.14
CA LYS A 130 -7.06 -15.38 -16.34
C LYS A 130 -6.59 -13.95 -16.09
N ALA A 131 -7.43 -13.12 -15.49
CA ALA A 131 -7.08 -11.74 -15.14
C ALA A 131 -5.96 -11.68 -14.08
N ALA A 132 -6.00 -12.55 -13.07
CA ALA A 132 -4.98 -12.64 -12.03
C ALA A 132 -3.60 -13.02 -12.61
N LEU A 133 -3.56 -14.02 -13.49
CA LEU A 133 -2.33 -14.44 -14.17
C LEU A 133 -1.73 -13.32 -15.01
N LYS A 134 -2.55 -12.63 -15.82
CA LYS A 134 -2.12 -11.46 -16.62
C LYS A 134 -1.52 -10.35 -15.77
N LEU A 135 -2.00 -10.22 -14.53
CA LEU A 135 -1.51 -9.24 -13.56
C LEU A 135 -0.38 -9.80 -12.67
N ASN A 136 0.27 -10.91 -13.00
CA ASN A 136 1.36 -11.49 -12.20
C ASN A 136 0.95 -11.86 -10.77
N ARG A 137 -0.29 -12.33 -10.57
CA ARG A 137 -0.74 -12.96 -9.32
C ARG A 137 -0.64 -14.47 -9.42
N ARG A 138 -0.41 -15.12 -8.28
CA ARG A 138 -0.57 -16.57 -8.13
C ARG A 138 -2.06 -16.88 -8.02
N VAL A 139 -2.48 -18.06 -8.46
CA VAL A 139 -3.90 -18.38 -8.59
C VAL A 139 -4.27 -19.71 -7.97
N ILE A 140 -5.47 -19.78 -7.40
CA ILE A 140 -6.14 -21.02 -6.98
C ILE A 140 -7.55 -20.98 -7.57
N GLY A 141 -7.87 -21.94 -8.44
CA GLY A 141 -9.19 -22.07 -9.05
C GLY A 141 -9.86 -23.38 -8.64
N VAL A 142 -11.14 -23.32 -8.27
CA VAL A 142 -11.97 -24.51 -8.04
C VAL A 142 -13.23 -24.40 -8.89
N GLU A 143 -13.59 -25.52 -9.51
CA GLU A 143 -14.84 -25.72 -10.24
C GLU A 143 -15.34 -27.12 -9.93
N LEU A 144 -16.65 -27.26 -9.73
CA LEU A 144 -17.27 -28.53 -9.38
C LEU A 144 -17.57 -29.37 -10.63
N GLU A 145 -17.98 -28.73 -11.73
CA GLU A 145 -18.29 -29.43 -12.97
C GLU A 145 -17.00 -29.82 -13.71
N SER A 146 -16.71 -31.11 -13.80
CA SER A 146 -15.45 -31.62 -14.37
C SER A 146 -15.22 -31.18 -15.81
N GLU A 147 -16.26 -31.19 -16.66
CA GLU A 147 -16.15 -30.76 -18.06
C GLU A 147 -15.78 -29.27 -18.14
N ARG A 148 -16.43 -28.43 -17.32
CA ARG A 148 -16.10 -27.01 -17.20
C ARG A 148 -14.69 -26.78 -16.70
N PHE A 149 -14.29 -27.51 -15.66
CA PHE A 149 -12.95 -27.43 -15.09
C PHE A 149 -11.88 -27.70 -16.15
N GLU A 150 -12.00 -28.81 -16.89
CA GLU A 150 -11.01 -29.17 -17.91
C GLU A 150 -11.01 -28.19 -19.09
N GLN A 151 -12.19 -27.70 -19.51
CA GLN A 151 -12.25 -26.64 -20.53
C GLN A 151 -11.49 -25.38 -20.09
N THR A 152 -11.82 -24.85 -18.91
CA THR A 152 -11.20 -23.62 -18.40
C THR A 152 -9.71 -23.79 -18.15
N LYS A 153 -9.27 -24.95 -17.66
CA LYS A 153 -7.86 -25.30 -17.48
C LYS A 153 -7.10 -25.30 -18.81
N LEU A 154 -7.65 -25.90 -19.87
CA LEU A 154 -7.06 -25.87 -21.21
C LEU A 154 -6.95 -24.43 -21.74
N GLU A 155 -8.00 -23.63 -21.58
CA GLU A 155 -7.99 -22.22 -21.98
C GLU A 155 -6.90 -21.44 -21.24
N ILE A 156 -6.72 -21.66 -19.93
CA ILE A 156 -5.68 -21.02 -19.12
C ILE A 156 -4.28 -21.47 -19.55
N CYS A 157 -4.05 -22.76 -19.78
CA CYS A 157 -2.76 -23.27 -20.24
C CYS A 157 -2.34 -22.73 -21.61
N ASN A 158 -3.31 -22.35 -22.44
CA ASN A 158 -3.07 -21.76 -23.76
C ASN A 158 -2.81 -20.25 -23.72
N ILE A 159 -2.93 -19.59 -22.57
CA ILE A 159 -2.59 -18.18 -22.43
C ILE A 159 -1.07 -18.04 -22.53
N ARG A 160 -0.61 -17.34 -23.56
CA ARG A 160 0.77 -16.84 -23.60
C ARG A 160 0.85 -15.66 -22.64
N LEU A 161 1.48 -15.91 -21.48
CA LEU A 161 1.83 -14.88 -20.50
C LEU A 161 3.10 -14.14 -20.92
#